data_AF-T0ZCN0-F1
#
_entry.id   AF-T0ZCN0-F1
#
_cell.length_a   1.000
_cell.length_b   1.000
_cell.length_c   1.000
_cell.angle_alpha   90.00
_cell.angle_beta   90.00
_cell.angle_gamma   90.00
#
_symmetry.space_group_name_H-M   'P 1'
#
loop_
_entity.id
_entity.type
_entity.pdbx_description
1 polymer ?
#
loop_
_entity_poly.entity_id
_entity_poly.type
_entity_poly.pdbx_seq_one_letter_code
_entity_poly.pdbx_strand_id
1 'polypeptide(L)'
;GLLGWLAEHRDAWTAEPTTFTLNLSIATLEDDRFLRQLGSTLGRSAISPDALGFEIAEPLCTQRRAQVERFISGCERLGCSVVIDGFSFDSAVIPLLRSKALRLVKMDPRLTTGALKDKLSQALVVAIVQAVKVLGIHCAAQQIDSTHVLRWLKAVGCDLGQGSVLARPVSIDRLQASAPA
;
A
#
# COMPACT_ATOMS: atom_id res chain seq x y z
N GLY A 1 8.38 -18.60 0.10
CA GLY A 1 7.44 -17.56 -0.39
C GLY A 1 6.97 -16.73 0.79
N LEU A 2 6.39 -15.53 0.58
CA LEU A 2 6.10 -14.57 1.66
C LEU A 2 5.36 -15.20 2.86
N LEU A 3 4.27 -15.92 2.63
CA LEU A 3 3.50 -16.53 3.72
C LEU A 3 4.31 -17.53 4.55
N GLY A 4 5.17 -18.32 3.92
CA GLY A 4 6.08 -19.23 4.65
C GLY A 4 7.04 -18.45 5.54
N TRP A 5 7.66 -17.41 4.98
CA TRP A 5 8.57 -16.55 5.74
C TRP A 5 7.87 -15.87 6.92
N LEU A 6 6.67 -15.32 6.72
CA LEU A 6 5.89 -14.67 7.78
C LEU A 6 5.52 -15.63 8.90
N ALA A 7 5.18 -16.88 8.57
CA ALA A 7 4.86 -17.91 9.56
C ALA A 7 6.10 -18.33 10.37
N GLU A 8 7.27 -18.44 9.73
CA GLU A 8 8.53 -18.84 10.36
C GLU A 8 9.17 -17.70 11.18
N HIS A 9 8.95 -16.44 10.78
CA HIS A 9 9.62 -15.27 11.37
C HIS A 9 8.64 -14.34 12.09
N ARG A 10 7.64 -14.89 12.79
CA ARG A 10 6.56 -14.11 13.43
C ARG A 10 7.10 -12.99 14.31
N ASP A 11 8.05 -13.31 15.18
CA ASP A 11 8.64 -12.38 16.14
C ASP A 11 9.38 -11.21 15.45
N ALA A 12 9.82 -11.39 14.21
CA ALA A 12 10.54 -10.39 13.43
C ALA A 12 9.64 -9.22 12.96
N TRP A 13 8.32 -9.41 12.93
CA TRP A 13 7.40 -8.40 12.40
C TRP A 13 6.18 -8.14 13.28
N THR A 14 5.99 -8.88 14.38
CA THR A 14 4.90 -8.65 15.34
C THR A 14 5.27 -7.72 16.50
N ALA A 15 6.53 -7.30 16.63
CA ALA A 15 6.96 -6.35 17.67
C ALA A 15 6.33 -4.97 17.48
N GLU A 16 6.12 -4.56 16.22
CA GLU A 16 5.42 -3.35 15.83
C GLU A 16 4.37 -3.69 14.76
N PRO A 17 3.26 -2.93 14.67
CA PRO A 17 2.27 -3.12 13.61
C PRO A 17 2.92 -3.03 12.22
N THR A 18 3.03 -4.17 11.54
CA THR A 18 3.70 -4.30 10.24
C THR A 18 2.76 -4.90 9.21
N THR A 19 2.63 -4.24 8.06
CA THR A 19 1.87 -4.75 6.91
C THR A 19 2.79 -5.01 5.73
N PHE A 20 2.63 -6.16 5.09
CA PHE A 20 3.34 -6.57 3.88
C PHE A 20 2.40 -6.44 2.69
N THR A 21 2.79 -5.63 1.71
CA THR A 21 1.99 -5.37 0.52
C THR A 21 2.45 -6.21 -0.66
N LEU A 22 1.51 -6.73 -1.45
CA LEU A 22 1.73 -7.58 -2.60
C LEU A 22 1.09 -6.97 -3.84
N ASN A 23 1.84 -6.85 -4.94
CA ASN A 23 1.28 -6.44 -6.21
C ASN A 23 0.24 -7.44 -6.70
N LEU A 24 -0.96 -6.96 -6.99
CA LEU A 24 -2.04 -7.76 -7.54
C LEU A 24 -1.96 -7.74 -9.07
N SER A 25 -1.70 -8.90 -9.66
CA SER A 25 -1.73 -9.05 -11.12
C SER A 25 -3.17 -9.07 -11.64
N ILE A 26 -3.37 -8.73 -12.92
CA ILE A 26 -4.67 -8.84 -13.60
C ILE A 26 -5.19 -10.28 -13.55
N ALA A 27 -4.31 -11.26 -13.78
CA ALA A 27 -4.68 -12.68 -13.73
C ALA A 27 -5.17 -13.10 -12.34
N THR A 28 -4.55 -12.59 -11.27
CA THR A 28 -5.00 -12.83 -9.89
C THR A 28 -6.34 -12.15 -9.59
N LEU A 29 -6.52 -10.92 -10.09
CA LEU A 29 -7.75 -10.16 -9.92
C LEU A 29 -8.95 -10.84 -10.62
N GLU A 30 -8.71 -11.46 -11.77
CA GLU A 30 -9.71 -12.14 -12.58
C GLU A 30 -9.96 -13.60 -12.12
N ASP A 31 -9.11 -14.16 -11.26
CA ASP A 31 -9.31 -15.50 -10.69
C ASP A 31 -10.29 -15.48 -9.51
N ASP A 32 -11.54 -15.86 -9.77
CA ASP A 32 -12.61 -15.98 -8.77
C ASP A 32 -12.31 -17.00 -7.65
N ARG A 33 -11.24 -17.80 -7.75
CA ARG A 33 -10.82 -18.78 -6.72
C ARG A 33 -9.82 -18.18 -5.73
N PHE A 34 -9.10 -17.14 -6.11
CA PHE A 34 -7.97 -16.60 -5.35
C PHE A 34 -8.35 -16.24 -3.92
N LEU A 35 -9.40 -15.45 -3.71
CA LEU A 35 -9.84 -15.03 -2.37
C LEU A 35 -10.24 -16.20 -1.48
N ARG A 36 -10.85 -17.27 -2.05
CA ARG A 36 -11.18 -18.48 -1.29
C ARG A 36 -9.93 -19.24 -0.87
N GLN A 37 -8.94 -19.34 -1.77
CA GLN A 37 -7.67 -19.97 -1.48
C GLN A 37 -6.86 -19.18 -0.45
N LEU A 38 -6.84 -17.85 -0.57
CA LEU A 38 -6.23 -16.95 0.40
C LEU A 38 -6.86 -17.14 1.79
N GLY A 39 -8.19 -17.09 1.89
CA GLY A 39 -8.88 -17.32 3.17
C GLY A 39 -8.59 -18.69 3.78
N SER A 40 -8.57 -19.75 2.95
CA SER A 40 -8.22 -21.10 3.41
C SER A 40 -6.77 -21.19 3.89
N THR A 41 -5.85 -20.48 3.23
CA THR A 41 -4.43 -20.45 3.59
C THR A 41 -4.23 -19.68 4.90
N LEU A 42 -4.84 -18.50 5.02
CA LEU A 42 -4.81 -17.69 6.24
C LEU A 42 -5.39 -18.45 7.43
N GLY A 43 -6.55 -19.11 7.28
CA GLY A 43 -7.17 -19.89 8.35
C GLY A 43 -6.39 -21.11 8.81
N ARG A 44 -5.40 -21.58 8.03
CA ARG A 44 -4.47 -22.64 8.41
C ARG A 44 -3.13 -22.11 8.92
N SER A 45 -2.92 -20.79 8.84
CA SER A 45 -1.68 -20.11 9.23
C SER A 45 -1.87 -19.36 10.56
N ALA A 46 -0.78 -19.03 11.23
CA ALA A 46 -0.77 -18.13 12.39
C ALA A 46 -0.63 -16.64 12.01
N ILE A 47 -0.81 -16.31 10.73
CA ILE A 47 -0.63 -14.96 10.16
C ILE A 47 -1.93 -14.20 10.31
N SER A 48 -1.86 -13.01 10.93
CA SER A 48 -3.01 -12.13 11.02
C SER A 48 -3.34 -11.55 9.64
N PRO A 49 -4.60 -11.57 9.17
CA PRO A 49 -4.96 -11.06 7.85
C PRO A 49 -4.60 -9.59 7.61
N ASP A 50 -4.59 -8.76 8.66
CA ASP A 50 -4.24 -7.34 8.62
C ASP A 50 -2.75 -7.08 8.35
N ALA A 51 -1.90 -8.10 8.52
CA ALA A 51 -0.50 -8.08 8.12
C ALA A 51 -0.33 -8.16 6.59
N LEU A 52 -1.40 -8.41 5.82
CA LEU A 52 -1.35 -8.48 4.36
C LEU A 52 -2.13 -7.34 3.70
N GLY A 53 -1.46 -6.69 2.75
CA GLY A 53 -2.05 -5.71 1.84
C GLY A 53 -1.92 -6.15 0.38
N PHE A 54 -2.89 -5.78 -0.46
CA PHE A 54 -2.82 -6.01 -1.90
C PHE A 54 -2.79 -4.68 -2.66
N GLU A 55 -1.74 -4.47 -3.44
CA GLU A 55 -1.57 -3.28 -4.26
C GLU A 55 -2.28 -3.46 -5.61
N ILE A 56 -3.22 -2.55 -5.89
CA ILE A 56 -3.95 -2.49 -7.15
C ILE A 56 -3.53 -1.21 -7.85
N ALA A 57 -2.95 -1.35 -9.03
CA ALA A 57 -2.59 -0.20 -9.86
C ALA A 57 -3.83 0.61 -10.25
N GLU A 58 -3.73 1.94 -10.23
CA GLU A 58 -4.80 2.87 -10.58
C GLU A 58 -5.50 2.53 -11.92
N PRO A 59 -4.77 2.25 -13.03
CA PRO A 59 -5.43 1.96 -14.30
C PRO A 59 -6.32 0.72 -14.24
N LEU A 60 -5.96 -0.27 -13.41
CA LEU A 60 -6.71 -1.50 -13.24
C LEU A 60 -8.05 -1.26 -12.52
N CYS A 61 -8.08 -0.29 -11.60
CA CYS A 61 -9.30 0.11 -10.90
C CYS A 61 -10.37 0.66 -11.83
N THR A 62 -9.97 1.28 -12.94
CA THR A 62 -10.87 1.79 -13.96
C THR A 62 -11.19 0.70 -15.00
N GLN A 63 -10.18 0.01 -15.52
CA GLN A 63 -10.34 -0.99 -16.58
C GLN A 63 -11.05 -2.27 -16.14
N ARG A 64 -11.04 -2.59 -14.84
CA ARG A 64 -11.60 -3.81 -14.25
C ARG A 64 -12.41 -3.49 -12.98
N ARG A 65 -13.18 -2.40 -13.03
CA ARG A 65 -13.88 -1.84 -11.87
C ARG A 65 -14.69 -2.88 -11.08
N ALA A 66 -15.50 -3.69 -11.76
CA ALA A 66 -16.32 -4.71 -11.11
C ALA A 66 -15.48 -5.78 -10.40
N GLN A 67 -14.37 -6.22 -11.01
CA GLN A 67 -13.46 -7.17 -10.39
C GLN A 67 -12.75 -6.56 -9.18
N VAL A 68 -12.32 -5.30 -9.28
CA VAL A 68 -11.68 -4.56 -8.17
C VAL A 68 -12.64 -4.39 -7.00
N GLU A 69 -13.90 -4.00 -7.23
CA GLU A 69 -14.90 -3.88 -6.16
C GLU A 69 -15.19 -5.24 -5.48
N ARG A 70 -15.32 -6.32 -6.27
CA ARG A 70 -15.46 -7.68 -5.72
C ARG A 70 -14.23 -8.06 -4.88
N PHE A 71 -13.03 -7.72 -5.35
CA PHE A 71 -11.79 -8.01 -4.66
C PHE A 71 -11.68 -7.26 -3.33
N ILE A 72 -11.91 -5.94 -3.35
CA ILE A 72 -11.95 -5.08 -2.16
C ILE A 72 -12.94 -5.62 -1.13
N SER A 73 -14.16 -5.96 -1.56
CA SER A 73 -15.17 -6.55 -0.69
C SER A 73 -14.72 -7.91 -0.10
N GLY A 74 -13.98 -8.69 -0.88
CA GLY A 74 -13.34 -9.92 -0.43
C GLY A 74 -12.29 -9.70 0.65
N CYS A 75 -11.38 -8.75 0.43
CA CYS A 75 -10.36 -8.36 1.41
C CYS A 75 -11.02 -7.86 2.70
N GLU A 76 -12.08 -7.05 2.60
CA GLU A 76 -12.81 -6.55 3.77
C GLU A 76 -13.38 -7.69 4.62
N ARG A 77 -13.94 -8.73 3.99
CA ARG A 77 -14.43 -9.93 4.70
C ARG A 77 -13.32 -10.76 5.32
N LEU A 78 -12.15 -10.82 4.68
CA LEU A 78 -10.99 -11.57 5.17
C LEU A 78 -10.20 -10.81 6.24
N GLY A 79 -10.36 -9.48 6.34
CA GLY A 79 -9.53 -8.62 7.18
C GLY A 79 -8.21 -8.20 6.54
N CYS A 80 -8.01 -8.45 5.24
CA CYS A 80 -6.85 -7.97 4.49
C CYS A 80 -7.01 -6.50 4.10
N SER A 81 -5.87 -5.82 3.94
CA SER A 81 -5.83 -4.45 3.44
C SER A 81 -5.75 -4.40 1.91
N VAL A 82 -6.22 -3.29 1.35
CA VAL A 82 -6.04 -2.92 -0.05
C VAL A 82 -5.26 -1.62 -0.10
N VAL A 83 -4.36 -1.55 -1.08
CA VAL A 83 -3.52 -0.42 -1.39
C VAL A 83 -3.79 0.01 -2.83
N ILE A 84 -3.99 1.30 -3.05
CA ILE A 84 -4.05 1.84 -4.41
C ILE A 84 -2.69 2.37 -4.80
N ASP A 85 -2.11 1.84 -5.88
CA ASP A 85 -0.81 2.25 -6.39
C ASP A 85 -0.95 3.22 -7.57
N GLY A 86 -0.20 4.33 -7.54
CA GLY A 86 -0.27 5.40 -8.53
C GLY A 86 -1.39 6.42 -8.28
N PHE A 87 -1.76 6.66 -7.02
CA PHE A 87 -2.83 7.59 -6.67
C PHE A 87 -2.46 9.06 -6.98
N SER A 88 -3.36 9.76 -7.64
CA SER A 88 -3.29 11.19 -7.97
C SER A 88 -4.63 11.89 -7.65
N PHE A 89 -4.63 13.23 -7.63
CA PHE A 89 -5.80 14.01 -7.26
C PHE A 89 -6.98 13.87 -8.23
N ASP A 90 -6.70 13.62 -9.51
CA ASP A 90 -7.65 13.40 -10.58
C ASP A 90 -8.05 11.91 -10.75
N SER A 91 -7.62 11.05 -9.83
CA SER A 91 -7.83 9.61 -9.97
C SER A 91 -9.30 9.20 -9.92
N ALA A 92 -9.70 8.33 -10.84
CA ALA A 92 -11.04 7.75 -10.92
C ALA A 92 -11.35 6.77 -9.76
N VAL A 93 -10.36 6.52 -8.88
CA VAL A 93 -10.45 5.58 -7.77
C VAL A 93 -11.00 6.19 -6.48
N ILE A 94 -11.24 7.51 -6.43
CA ILE A 94 -11.81 8.19 -5.26
C ILE A 94 -13.04 7.47 -4.67
N PRO A 95 -14.02 6.97 -5.48
CA PRO A 95 -15.15 6.23 -4.93
C PRO A 95 -14.77 4.96 -4.16
N LEU A 96 -13.63 4.33 -4.49
CA LEU A 96 -13.14 3.13 -3.82
C LEU A 96 -12.60 3.42 -2.40
N LEU A 97 -12.19 4.67 -2.12
CA LEU A 97 -11.70 5.11 -0.80
C LEU A 97 -12.76 5.00 0.31
N ARG A 98 -14.02 4.68 -0.02
CA ARG A 98 -15.09 4.45 0.96
C ARG A 98 -15.00 3.09 1.65
N SER A 99 -14.30 2.12 1.07
CA SER A 99 -14.18 0.79 1.69
C SER A 99 -13.24 0.80 2.88
N LYS A 100 -13.59 0.05 3.93
CA LYS A 100 -12.76 -0.12 5.13
C LYS A 100 -11.51 -0.96 4.90
N ALA A 101 -11.48 -1.75 3.82
CA ALA A 101 -10.29 -2.50 3.44
C ALA A 101 -9.20 -1.59 2.86
N LEU A 102 -9.56 -0.42 2.32
CA LEU A 102 -8.59 0.50 1.76
C LEU A 102 -7.89 1.24 2.89
N ARG A 103 -6.62 0.88 3.15
CA ARG A 103 -5.84 1.41 4.28
C ARG A 103 -4.67 2.29 3.88
N LEU A 104 -4.26 2.23 2.61
CA LEU A 104 -3.10 2.94 2.09
C LEU A 104 -3.34 3.37 0.65
N VAL A 105 -2.90 4.58 0.32
CA VAL A 105 -2.63 4.98 -1.06
C VAL A 105 -1.14 5.21 -1.24
N LYS A 106 -0.60 4.78 -2.37
CA LYS A 106 0.77 5.10 -2.79
C LYS A 106 0.67 6.15 -3.89
N MET A 107 1.22 7.34 -3.63
CA MET A 107 1.16 8.45 -4.57
C MET A 107 1.89 8.11 -5.87
N ASP A 108 1.41 8.69 -6.96
CA ASP A 108 2.13 8.69 -8.22
C ASP A 108 3.56 9.25 -8.02
N PRO A 109 4.61 8.50 -8.41
CA PRO A 109 6.00 8.93 -8.23
C PRO A 109 6.33 10.29 -8.88
N ARG A 110 5.59 10.70 -9.93
CA ARG A 110 5.75 12.00 -10.59
C ARG A 110 5.48 13.16 -9.63
N LEU A 111 4.50 13.02 -8.73
CA LEU A 111 4.20 14.03 -7.70
C LEU A 111 5.35 14.13 -6.69
N THR A 112 5.92 13.01 -6.29
CA THR A 112 7.08 12.99 -5.37
C THR A 112 8.31 13.63 -6.02
N THR A 113 8.55 13.33 -7.30
CA THR A 113 9.65 13.90 -8.08
C THR A 113 9.49 15.41 -8.32
N GLY A 114 8.26 15.88 -8.48
CA GLY A 114 7.92 17.29 -8.70
C GLY A 114 7.76 18.12 -7.42
N ALA A 115 7.62 17.49 -6.26
CA ALA A 115 7.24 18.10 -4.98
C ALA A 115 8.03 19.37 -4.58
N LEU A 116 9.32 19.44 -4.90
CA LEU A 116 10.18 20.59 -4.63
C LEU A 116 10.63 21.34 -5.90
N LYS A 117 10.11 20.96 -7.07
CA LYS A 117 10.47 21.55 -8.37
C LYS A 117 9.40 22.51 -8.86
N ASP A 118 8.13 22.24 -8.58
CA ASP A 118 7.02 23.06 -9.03
C ASP A 118 5.89 23.16 -8.00
N LYS A 119 5.20 24.30 -8.01
CA LYS A 119 4.14 24.61 -7.03
C LYS A 119 2.89 23.75 -7.21
N LEU A 120 2.62 23.23 -8.41
CA LEU A 120 1.44 22.43 -8.67
C LEU A 120 1.60 21.05 -8.01
N SER A 121 2.71 20.36 -8.25
CA SER A 121 3.05 19.10 -7.57
C SER A 121 3.04 19.27 -6.05
N GLN A 122 3.61 20.37 -5.56
CA GLN A 122 3.60 20.71 -4.13
C GLN A 122 2.17 20.81 -3.57
N ALA A 123 1.29 21.55 -4.25
CA ALA A 123 -0.11 21.71 -3.84
C ALA A 123 -0.89 20.39 -3.90
N LEU A 124 -0.68 19.59 -4.95
CA LEU A 124 -1.35 18.30 -5.13
C LEU A 124 -0.96 17.29 -4.05
N VAL A 125 0.33 17.20 -3.70
CA VAL A 125 0.78 16.32 -2.61
C VAL A 125 0.15 16.74 -1.28
N VAL A 126 0.13 18.04 -0.96
CA VAL A 126 -0.53 18.54 0.26
C VAL A 126 -2.01 18.18 0.26
N ALA A 127 -2.72 18.41 -0.84
CA ALA A 127 -4.14 18.11 -0.94
C ALA A 127 -4.43 16.61 -0.76
N ILE A 128 -3.65 15.74 -1.42
CA ILE A 128 -3.79 14.28 -1.31
C ILE A 128 -3.57 13.83 0.13
N VAL A 129 -2.45 14.22 0.75
CA VAL A 129 -2.10 13.82 2.11
C VAL A 129 -3.19 14.23 3.10
N GLN A 130 -3.70 15.48 3.02
CA GLN A 130 -4.76 15.93 3.91
C GLN A 130 -6.09 15.19 3.66
N ALA A 131 -6.44 14.97 2.39
CA ALA A 131 -7.69 14.28 2.05
C ALA A 131 -7.73 12.85 2.59
N VAL A 132 -6.68 12.06 2.37
CA VAL A 132 -6.64 10.66 2.82
C VAL A 132 -6.53 10.56 4.33
N LYS A 133 -5.83 11.50 4.98
CA LYS A 133 -5.76 11.58 6.44
C LYS A 133 -7.14 11.77 7.08
N VAL A 134 -8.00 12.62 6.51
CA VAL A 134 -9.38 12.81 6.99
C VAL A 134 -10.21 11.52 6.85
N LEU A 135 -9.92 10.71 5.84
CA LEU A 135 -10.56 9.41 5.62
C LEU A 135 -10.00 8.29 6.51
N GLY A 136 -8.96 8.57 7.30
CA GLY A 136 -8.26 7.55 8.09
C GLY A 136 -7.44 6.57 7.25
N ILE A 137 -7.01 7.00 6.06
CA ILE A 137 -6.20 6.24 5.12
C ILE A 137 -4.78 6.78 5.13
N HIS A 138 -3.78 5.91 5.19
CA HIS A 138 -2.38 6.32 5.13
C HIS A 138 -1.96 6.73 3.72
N CYS A 139 -0.94 7.57 3.63
CA CYS A 139 -0.31 7.99 2.39
C CYS A 139 1.16 7.56 2.35
N ALA A 140 1.55 6.89 1.26
CA ALA A 140 2.94 6.57 0.96
C ALA A 140 3.45 7.37 -0.24
N ALA A 141 4.58 8.05 -0.08
CA ALA A 141 5.34 8.62 -1.20
C ALA A 141 6.30 7.59 -1.79
N GLN A 142 6.48 7.60 -3.11
CA GLN A 142 7.29 6.63 -3.83
C GLN A 142 8.48 7.27 -4.52
N GLN A 143 9.54 6.49 -4.73
CA GLN A 143 10.77 6.88 -5.41
C GLN A 143 11.47 8.09 -4.76
N ILE A 144 11.49 8.13 -3.42
CA ILE A 144 12.20 9.18 -2.67
C ILE A 144 13.72 8.99 -2.81
N ASP A 145 14.36 9.87 -3.58
CA ASP A 145 15.81 9.85 -3.85
C ASP A 145 16.56 11.04 -3.20
N SER A 146 15.83 11.95 -2.53
CA SER A 146 16.40 13.14 -1.89
C SER A 146 15.97 13.27 -0.42
N THR A 147 16.93 13.53 0.46
CA THR A 147 16.68 13.81 1.89
C THR A 147 15.90 15.11 2.11
N HIS A 148 15.98 16.06 1.16
CA HIS A 148 15.16 17.28 1.19
C HIS A 148 13.70 16.95 0.91
N VAL A 149 13.43 16.13 -0.12
CA VAL A 149 12.07 15.65 -0.43
C VAL A 149 11.51 14.84 0.74
N LEU A 150 12.30 13.94 1.32
CA LEU A 150 11.89 13.16 2.51
C LEU A 150 11.48 14.06 3.68
N ARG A 151 12.31 15.05 4.03
CA ARG A 151 12.01 15.99 5.13
C ARG A 151 10.74 16.79 4.85
N TRP A 152 10.56 17.23 3.61
CA TRP A 152 9.38 17.98 3.21
C TRP A 152 8.11 17.11 3.27
N LEU A 153 8.15 15.88 2.76
CA LEU A 153 7.03 14.93 2.84
C LEU A 153 6.62 14.64 4.29
N LYS A 154 7.60 14.46 5.19
CA LYS A 154 7.36 14.33 6.63
C LYS A 154 6.66 15.57 7.20
N ALA A 155 7.11 16.77 6.84
CA ALA A 155 6.50 18.02 7.30
C ALA A 155 5.06 18.23 6.79
N VAL A 156 4.74 17.74 5.57
CA VAL A 156 3.37 17.74 5.03
C VAL A 156 2.46 16.74 5.75
N GLY A 157 3.05 15.75 6.44
CA GLY A 157 2.34 14.70 7.16
C GLY A 157 2.11 13.43 6.35
N CYS A 158 2.95 13.15 5.35
CA CYS A 158 2.94 11.85 4.67
C CYS A 158 3.39 10.76 5.64
N ASP A 159 2.62 9.67 5.76
CA ASP A 159 2.83 8.62 6.75
C ASP A 159 4.04 7.74 6.43
N LEU A 160 4.15 7.32 5.18
CA LEU A 160 5.09 6.30 4.72
C LEU A 160 5.90 6.80 3.52
N GLY A 161 7.03 6.15 3.27
CA GLY A 161 7.89 6.46 2.14
C GLY A 161 8.60 5.22 1.60
N GLN A 162 8.81 5.18 0.30
CA GLN A 162 9.64 4.19 -0.38
C GLN A 162 10.61 4.90 -1.32
N GLY A 163 11.90 4.55 -1.26
CA GLY A 163 12.91 5.16 -2.11
C GLY A 163 14.33 4.85 -1.66
N SER A 164 15.30 5.15 -2.53
CA SER A 164 16.72 4.84 -2.32
C SER A 164 17.34 5.54 -1.09
N VAL A 165 16.75 6.65 -0.65
CA VAL A 165 17.14 7.34 0.60
C VAL A 165 16.79 6.53 1.85
N LEU A 166 15.75 5.70 1.78
CA LEU A 166 15.27 4.93 2.93
C LEU A 166 15.90 3.53 2.96
N ALA A 167 15.72 2.77 1.88
CA ALA A 167 16.28 1.43 1.75
C ALA A 167 16.28 0.99 0.28
N ARG A 168 17.21 0.10 -0.07
CA ARG A 168 17.16 -0.62 -1.35
C ARG A 168 16.32 -1.90 -1.19
N PRO A 169 15.64 -2.37 -2.26
CA PRO A 169 15.02 -3.68 -2.25
C PRO A 169 16.03 -4.77 -1.88
N VAL A 170 15.60 -5.71 -1.05
CA VAL A 170 16.39 -6.87 -0.63
C VAL A 170 15.60 -8.15 -0.87
N SER A 171 16.29 -9.29 -0.97
CA SER A 171 15.63 -10.60 -0.95
C SER A 171 14.95 -10.84 0.38
N ILE A 172 13.83 -11.57 0.38
CA ILE A 172 13.08 -11.86 1.61
C ILE A 172 13.94 -12.58 2.67
N ASP A 173 14.87 -13.44 2.26
CA ASP A 173 15.78 -14.14 3.19
C ASP A 173 16.78 -13.21 3.88
N ARG A 174 16.90 -11.96 3.40
CA ARG A 174 17.73 -10.90 3.99
C ARG A 174 16.90 -9.83 4.68
N LEU A 175 15.57 -9.98 4.72
CA LEU A 175 14.72 -9.07 5.44
C LEU A 175 15.01 -9.22 6.94
N GLN A 176 15.69 -8.23 7.50
CA GLN A 176 15.88 -8.16 8.94
C GLN A 176 14.67 -7.44 9.53
N ALA A 177 14.18 -7.91 10.68
CA ALA A 177 13.24 -7.17 11.50
C ALA A 177 13.74 -5.73 11.65
N SER A 178 12.90 -4.75 11.36
CA SER A 178 13.22 -3.34 11.61
C SER A 178 13.57 -3.20 13.10
N ALA A 179 14.72 -2.62 13.42
CA ALA A 179 14.92 -2.08 14.77
C ALA A 179 13.92 -0.93 14.97
N PRO A 180 13.34 -0.78 16.19
CA PRO A 180 12.44 0.32 16.48
C PRO A 180 13.12 1.67 16.19
N ALA A 181 12.35 2.61 15.65
CA ALA A 181 12.80 3.97 15.31
C ALA A 181 13.09 4.82 16.57
#